data_AF-A0A2A9NXS9-F1
#
_entry.id   AF-A0A2A9NXS9-F1
#
_cell.length_a   1.000
_cell.length_b   1.000
_cell.length_c   1.000
_cell.angle_alpha   90.00
_cell.angle_beta   90.00
_cell.angle_gamma   90.00
#
_symmetry.space_group_name_H-M   'P 1'
#
loop_
_entity.id
_entity.type
_entity.pdbx_description
1 polymer ?
#
loop_
_entity_poly.entity_id
_entity_poly.type
_entity_poly.pdbx_seq_one_letter_code
_entity_poly.pdbx_strand_id
1 'polypeptide(L)'
;MNNITGPKPRALSLNQERKLVDYLDEKFLELMRGFKKRSEPTSPYRTLSDYLAAARQILSFVLQIPPIDPSTSLRTAYLLRLTNDVLNSVPGYAPTSPVLHEVVDWLDDLDQAWLAVLQTQVWDPEQGVGRDLVIDAGDAADGVKSTPMSQTEVARLRSLLVGGVASLEEWLSVGMDGEEIGNVERMLGRLGLQNEFDEVFSGTLDYLGGFGGYVVEPLSELE
;
A
#
# COMPACT_ATOMS: atom_id res chain seq x y z
N MET A 1 32.74 -17.30 -3.34
CA MET A 1 32.05 -16.12 -2.76
C MET A 1 32.02 -15.06 -3.83
N ASN A 2 30.92 -14.98 -4.58
CA ASN A 2 30.76 -13.97 -5.61
C ASN A 2 30.25 -12.70 -4.93
N ASN A 3 31.08 -11.66 -4.85
CA ASN A 3 30.62 -10.32 -4.50
C ASN A 3 29.68 -9.87 -5.62
N ILE A 4 28.37 -9.90 -5.34
CA ILE A 4 27.38 -9.30 -6.22
C ILE A 4 27.52 -7.79 -6.01
N THR A 5 28.37 -7.16 -6.82
CA THR A 5 28.51 -5.71 -6.90
C THR A 5 27.29 -5.14 -7.61
N GLY A 6 26.14 -5.14 -6.92
CA GLY A 6 25.01 -4.31 -7.29
C GLY A 6 25.36 -2.82 -7.10
N PRO A 7 24.67 -1.90 -7.78
CA PRO A 7 24.84 -0.48 -7.53
C PRO A 7 24.57 -0.18 -6.05
N LYS A 8 25.49 0.57 -5.41
CA LYS A 8 25.34 0.98 -4.02
C LYS A 8 24.00 1.67 -3.80
N PRO A 9 23.24 1.29 -2.77
CA PRO A 9 21.93 1.88 -2.54
C PRO A 9 22.15 3.34 -2.11
N ARG A 10 21.43 4.26 -2.76
CA ARG A 10 21.57 5.71 -2.55
C ARG A 10 20.19 6.34 -2.52
N ALA A 11 20.03 7.35 -1.66
CA ALA A 11 18.88 8.24 -1.71
C ALA A 11 18.79 8.97 -3.05
N LEU A 12 17.59 9.46 -3.36
CA LEU A 12 17.39 10.32 -4.50
C LEU A 12 18.20 11.61 -4.33
N SER A 13 18.82 12.07 -5.42
CA SER A 13 19.31 13.45 -5.46
C SER A 13 18.12 14.43 -5.42
N LEU A 14 18.36 15.66 -4.95
CA LEU A 14 17.33 16.71 -4.87
C LEU A 14 16.58 16.92 -6.20
N ASN A 15 17.27 16.81 -7.34
CA ASN A 15 16.64 16.98 -8.65
C ASN A 15 15.80 15.76 -9.05
N GLN A 16 16.22 14.54 -8.69
CA GLN A 16 15.41 13.34 -8.89
C GLN A 16 14.17 13.37 -8.00
N GLU A 17 14.33 13.74 -6.73
CA GLU A 17 13.24 13.89 -5.77
C GLU A 17 12.20 14.90 -6.27
N ARG A 18 12.62 16.11 -6.66
CA ARG A 18 11.71 17.13 -7.19
C ARG A 18 10.92 16.64 -8.41
N LYS A 19 11.61 16.04 -9.39
CA LYS A 19 10.95 15.51 -10.60
C LYS A 19 9.96 14.39 -10.27
N LEU A 20 10.32 13.53 -9.32
CA LEU A 20 9.45 12.45 -8.88
C LEU A 20 8.20 13.01 -8.17
N VAL A 21 8.37 13.98 -7.29
CA VAL A 21 7.27 14.66 -6.59
C VAL A 21 6.33 15.32 -7.61
N ASP A 22 6.87 16.09 -8.54
CA ASP A 22 6.07 16.74 -9.60
C ASP A 22 5.25 15.71 -10.38
N TYR A 23 5.89 14.60 -10.78
CA TYR A 23 5.23 13.51 -11.50
C TYR A 23 4.17 12.80 -10.66
N LEU A 24 4.48 12.39 -9.44
CA LEU A 24 3.54 11.68 -8.57
C LEU A 24 2.35 12.55 -8.23
N ASP A 25 2.56 13.82 -7.88
CA ASP A 25 1.48 14.74 -7.56
C ASP A 25 0.55 14.97 -8.76
N GLU A 26 1.10 15.07 -9.98
CA GLU A 26 0.31 15.10 -11.20
C GLU A 26 -0.50 13.80 -11.37
N LYS A 27 0.10 12.62 -11.17
CA LYS A 27 -0.60 11.33 -11.29
C LYS A 27 -1.68 11.13 -10.24
N PHE A 28 -1.46 11.51 -8.99
CA PHE A 28 -2.51 11.49 -7.98
C PHE A 28 -3.65 12.47 -8.32
N LEU A 29 -3.32 13.65 -8.86
CA LEU A 29 -4.32 14.63 -9.26
C LEU A 29 -5.16 14.12 -10.44
N GLU A 30 -4.54 13.50 -11.43
CA GLU A 30 -5.20 12.82 -12.54
C GLU A 30 -6.12 11.71 -12.04
N LEU A 31 -5.60 10.81 -11.19
CA LEU A 31 -6.34 9.69 -10.60
C LEU A 31 -7.60 10.18 -9.87
N MET A 32 -7.44 11.15 -8.97
CA MET A 32 -8.55 11.73 -8.20
C MET A 32 -9.58 12.42 -9.09
N ARG A 33 -9.15 13.22 -10.08
CA ARG A 33 -10.07 13.90 -11.01
C ARG A 33 -10.84 12.91 -11.86
N GLY A 34 -10.16 11.91 -12.41
CA GLY A 34 -10.80 10.89 -13.23
C GLY A 34 -11.78 10.04 -12.42
N PHE A 35 -11.45 9.68 -11.18
CA PHE A 35 -12.38 8.99 -10.27
C PHE A 35 -13.63 9.83 -9.96
N LYS A 36 -13.47 11.12 -9.64
CA LYS A 36 -14.63 12.01 -9.39
C LYS A 36 -15.54 12.14 -10.61
N LYS A 37 -14.97 12.03 -11.80
CA LYS A 37 -15.67 12.10 -13.09
C LYS A 37 -15.98 10.73 -13.68
N ARG A 38 -15.83 9.61 -12.95
CA ARG A 38 -15.94 8.25 -13.50
C ARG A 38 -17.27 7.95 -14.19
N SER A 39 -18.34 8.65 -13.85
CA SER A 39 -19.64 8.51 -14.53
C SER A 39 -19.72 9.28 -15.86
N GLU A 40 -18.78 10.18 -16.14
CA GLU A 40 -18.70 10.93 -17.39
C GLU A 40 -18.11 10.05 -18.50
N PRO A 41 -18.66 10.06 -19.73
CA PRO A 41 -18.16 9.26 -20.85
C PRO A 41 -16.69 9.55 -21.22
N THR A 42 -16.20 10.74 -20.90
CA THR A 42 -14.85 11.23 -21.20
C THR A 42 -13.83 10.90 -20.12
N SER A 43 -14.25 10.35 -18.97
CA SER A 43 -13.30 9.97 -17.92
C SER A 43 -12.46 8.76 -18.36
N PRO A 44 -11.15 8.73 -18.06
CA PRO A 44 -10.32 7.56 -18.32
C PRO A 44 -10.54 6.43 -17.31
N TYR A 45 -11.21 6.69 -16.18
CA TYR A 45 -11.36 5.73 -15.06
C TYR A 45 -12.81 5.35 -14.81
N ARG A 46 -13.54 5.05 -15.89
CA ARG A 46 -14.96 4.66 -15.83
C ARG A 46 -15.16 3.28 -15.22
N THR A 47 -14.19 2.40 -15.39
CA THR A 47 -14.19 1.05 -14.82
C THR A 47 -13.22 0.99 -13.63
N LEU A 48 -13.45 0.03 -12.74
CA LEU A 48 -12.51 -0.20 -11.63
C LEU A 48 -11.16 -0.71 -12.15
N SER A 49 -11.17 -1.54 -13.19
CA SER A 49 -9.95 -2.05 -13.83
C SER A 49 -9.05 -0.92 -14.34
N ASP A 50 -9.60 0.07 -15.04
CA ASP A 50 -8.82 1.23 -15.52
C ASP A 50 -8.25 2.05 -14.35
N TYR A 51 -9.03 2.19 -13.27
CA TYR A 51 -8.59 2.89 -12.06
C TYR A 51 -7.46 2.14 -11.34
N LEU A 52 -7.61 0.83 -11.11
CA LEU A 52 -6.61 0.00 -10.44
C LEU A 52 -5.33 -0.12 -11.27
N ALA A 53 -5.44 -0.18 -12.60
CA ALA A 53 -4.28 -0.15 -13.49
C ALA A 53 -3.47 1.15 -13.31
N ALA A 54 -4.15 2.31 -13.26
CA ALA A 54 -3.49 3.59 -13.00
C ALA A 54 -2.92 3.68 -11.57
N ALA A 55 -3.64 3.17 -10.56
CA ALA A 55 -3.16 3.11 -9.18
C ALA A 55 -1.92 2.21 -9.05
N ARG A 56 -1.88 1.06 -9.74
CA ARG A 56 -0.73 0.15 -9.76
C ARG A 56 0.50 0.79 -10.40
N GLN A 57 0.31 1.64 -11.42
CA GLN A 57 1.42 2.43 -11.97
C GLN A 57 2.00 3.37 -10.91
N ILE A 58 1.16 4.08 -10.15
CA ILE A 58 1.61 4.95 -9.05
C ILE A 58 2.33 4.12 -7.99
N LEU A 59 1.76 2.98 -7.57
CA LEU A 59 2.37 2.05 -6.61
C LEU A 59 3.78 1.67 -7.05
N SER A 60 3.95 1.28 -8.32
CA SER A 60 5.26 0.92 -8.88
C SER A 60 6.27 2.05 -8.76
N PHE A 61 5.90 3.31 -9.02
CA PHE A 61 6.80 4.45 -8.84
C PHE A 61 7.13 4.71 -7.37
N VAL A 62 6.15 4.60 -6.47
CA VAL A 62 6.36 4.77 -5.03
C VAL A 62 7.32 3.71 -4.49
N LEU A 63 7.18 2.45 -4.91
CA LEU A 63 8.03 1.35 -4.46
C LEU A 63 9.48 1.43 -4.97
N GLN A 64 9.70 2.18 -6.06
CA GLN A 64 11.04 2.47 -6.56
C GLN A 64 11.73 3.63 -5.83
N ILE A 65 11.05 4.29 -4.88
CA ILE A 65 11.71 5.26 -4.00
C ILE A 65 12.68 4.50 -3.08
N PRO A 66 13.97 4.86 -3.05
CA PRO A 66 14.94 4.18 -2.20
C PRO A 66 14.55 4.26 -0.72
N PRO A 67 14.60 3.16 0.05
CA PRO A 67 14.44 3.17 1.51
C PRO A 67 15.70 3.71 2.21
N ILE A 68 16.25 4.82 1.74
CA ILE A 68 17.43 5.48 2.30
C ILE A 68 17.12 6.95 2.51
N ASP A 69 17.51 7.49 3.65
CA ASP A 69 17.26 8.86 4.02
C ASP A 69 18.00 9.86 3.10
N PRO A 70 17.34 10.97 2.69
CA PRO A 70 16.04 11.44 3.16
C PRO A 70 14.81 10.85 2.42
N SER A 71 15.00 9.99 1.42
CA SER A 71 13.91 9.50 0.56
C SER A 71 12.92 8.56 1.26
N THR A 72 13.30 7.96 2.39
CA THR A 72 12.45 7.02 3.16
C THR A 72 11.09 7.64 3.54
N SER A 73 11.09 8.87 4.05
CA SER A 73 9.85 9.55 4.46
C SER A 73 8.92 9.84 3.28
N LEU A 74 9.49 10.16 2.11
CA LEU A 74 8.75 10.38 0.88
C LEU A 74 8.04 9.10 0.42
N ARG A 75 8.73 7.96 0.48
CA ARG A 75 8.16 6.64 0.18
C ARG A 75 6.95 6.35 1.04
N THR A 76 7.10 6.50 2.35
CA THR A 76 6.02 6.30 3.33
C THR A 76 4.84 7.24 3.07
N ALA A 77 5.10 8.53 2.86
CA ALA A 77 4.05 9.53 2.67
C ALA A 77 3.19 9.25 1.43
N TYR A 78 3.81 8.89 0.30
CA TYR A 78 3.06 8.57 -0.91
C TYR A 78 2.33 7.23 -0.83
N LEU A 79 2.90 6.21 -0.17
CA LEU A 79 2.21 4.94 0.01
C LEU A 79 0.98 5.09 0.93
N LEU A 80 1.09 5.88 2.00
CA LEU A 80 -0.04 6.26 2.86
C LEU A 80 -1.15 6.95 2.05
N ARG A 81 -0.77 7.88 1.16
CA ARG A 81 -1.72 8.59 0.29
C ARG A 81 -2.41 7.64 -0.68
N LEU A 82 -1.66 6.78 -1.37
CA LEU A 82 -2.22 5.81 -2.31
C LEU A 82 -3.18 4.85 -1.64
N THR A 83 -2.79 4.33 -0.48
CA THR A 83 -3.63 3.44 0.34
C THR A 83 -4.96 4.11 0.67
N ASN A 84 -4.91 5.35 1.17
CA ASN A 84 -6.12 6.11 1.45
C ASN A 84 -6.97 6.34 0.20
N ASP A 85 -6.37 6.78 -0.90
CA ASP A 85 -7.12 7.15 -2.11
C ASP A 85 -7.81 5.92 -2.72
N VAL A 86 -7.13 4.78 -2.80
CA VAL A 86 -7.69 3.56 -3.40
C VAL A 86 -8.77 2.94 -2.52
N LEU A 87 -8.53 2.76 -1.22
CA LEU A 87 -9.51 2.16 -0.30
C LEU A 87 -10.81 2.99 -0.23
N ASN A 88 -10.73 4.31 -0.41
CA ASN A 88 -11.92 5.17 -0.47
C ASN A 88 -12.56 5.25 -1.87
N SER A 89 -11.84 4.91 -2.93
CA SER A 89 -12.33 5.04 -4.31
C SER A 89 -12.94 3.76 -4.84
N VAL A 90 -12.42 2.58 -4.46
CA VAL A 90 -12.95 1.26 -4.88
C VAL A 90 -14.46 1.15 -4.64
N PRO A 91 -15.00 1.53 -3.46
CA PRO A 91 -16.45 1.50 -3.21
C PRO A 91 -17.30 2.35 -4.17
N GLY A 92 -16.68 3.30 -4.89
CA GLY A 92 -17.33 4.12 -5.88
C GLY A 92 -17.70 3.40 -7.18
N TYR A 93 -17.27 2.15 -7.37
CA TYR A 93 -17.53 1.31 -8.54
C TYR A 93 -18.52 0.18 -8.23
N ALA A 94 -19.08 -0.47 -9.25
CA ALA A 94 -19.97 -1.61 -9.02
C ALA A 94 -19.16 -2.89 -8.73
N PRO A 95 -19.48 -3.65 -7.66
CA PRO A 95 -18.78 -4.90 -7.34
C PRO A 95 -19.29 -6.02 -8.25
N THR A 96 -18.64 -6.22 -9.39
CA THR A 96 -18.94 -7.31 -10.32
C THR A 96 -17.91 -8.43 -10.19
N SER A 97 -18.28 -9.68 -10.46
CA SER A 97 -17.40 -10.85 -10.27
C SER A 97 -15.98 -10.72 -10.87
N PRO A 98 -15.78 -10.28 -12.13
CA PRO A 98 -14.43 -10.11 -12.70
C PRO A 98 -13.59 -9.08 -11.94
N VAL A 99 -14.25 -8.03 -11.46
CA VAL A 99 -13.63 -6.91 -10.76
C VAL A 99 -13.17 -7.31 -9.34
N LEU A 100 -13.79 -8.32 -8.73
CA LEU A 100 -13.41 -8.77 -7.38
C LEU A 100 -12.04 -9.43 -7.34
N HIS A 101 -11.71 -10.27 -8.32
CA HIS A 101 -10.36 -10.85 -8.41
C HIS A 101 -9.31 -9.74 -8.57
N GLU A 102 -9.56 -8.76 -9.44
CA GLU A 102 -8.62 -7.65 -9.64
C GLU A 102 -8.41 -6.79 -8.38
N VAL A 103 -9.44 -6.65 -7.55
CA VAL A 103 -9.34 -5.94 -6.26
C VAL A 103 -8.52 -6.75 -5.27
N VAL A 104 -8.81 -8.04 -5.11
CA VAL A 104 -8.07 -8.92 -4.19
C VAL A 104 -6.59 -8.97 -4.57
N ASP A 105 -6.28 -9.19 -5.86
CA ASP A 105 -4.90 -9.17 -6.36
C ASP A 105 -4.20 -7.83 -6.07
N TRP A 106 -4.92 -6.71 -6.24
CA TRP A 106 -4.37 -5.39 -5.93
C TRP A 106 -4.15 -5.16 -4.43
N LEU A 107 -5.01 -5.71 -3.57
CA LEU A 107 -4.87 -5.60 -2.12
C LEU A 107 -3.70 -6.44 -1.61
N ASP A 108 -3.45 -7.61 -2.20
CA ASP A 108 -2.27 -8.42 -1.92
C ASP A 108 -0.98 -7.70 -2.35
N ASP A 109 -0.94 -7.14 -3.57
CA ASP A 109 0.15 -6.27 -4.04
C ASP A 109 0.44 -5.14 -3.02
N LEU A 110 -0.63 -4.53 -2.48
CA LEU A 110 -0.53 -3.45 -1.50
C LEU A 110 -0.05 -3.93 -0.12
N ASP A 111 -0.45 -5.14 0.32
CA ASP A 111 0.04 -5.73 1.56
C ASP A 111 1.55 -6.00 1.49
N GLN A 112 2.01 -6.62 0.41
CA GLN A 112 3.44 -6.86 0.17
C GLN A 112 4.24 -5.54 0.08
N ALA A 113 3.66 -4.53 -0.57
CA ALA A 113 4.23 -3.19 -0.64
C ALA A 113 4.43 -2.57 0.75
N TRP A 114 3.43 -2.70 1.63
CA TRP A 114 3.50 -2.19 3.00
C TRP A 114 4.51 -2.93 3.85
N LEU A 115 4.55 -4.27 3.78
CA LEU A 115 5.58 -5.07 4.43
C LEU A 115 6.99 -4.61 4.05
N ALA A 116 7.24 -4.40 2.76
CA ALA A 116 8.53 -3.92 2.28
C ALA A 116 8.88 -2.53 2.83
N VAL A 117 7.91 -1.61 2.93
CA VAL A 117 8.14 -0.27 3.50
C VAL A 117 8.40 -0.35 5.00
N LEU A 118 7.59 -1.12 5.74
CA LEU A 118 7.68 -1.27 7.18
C LEU A 118 9.00 -1.92 7.63
N GLN A 119 9.55 -2.81 6.80
CA GLN A 119 10.82 -3.49 7.03
C GLN A 119 12.02 -2.73 6.41
N THR A 120 11.83 -1.53 5.87
CA THR A 120 12.88 -0.73 5.21
C THR A 120 13.58 -1.46 4.04
N GLN A 121 12.85 -2.32 3.35
CA GLN A 121 13.35 -3.16 2.26
C GLN A 121 13.31 -2.47 0.90
N VAL A 122 14.23 -2.87 0.03
CA VAL A 122 14.21 -2.50 -1.40
C VAL A 122 13.15 -3.34 -2.10
N TRP A 123 12.36 -2.75 -3.00
CA TRP A 123 11.37 -3.49 -3.77
C TRP A 123 12.00 -4.23 -4.95
N ASP A 124 11.68 -5.51 -5.14
CA ASP A 124 11.93 -6.23 -6.38
C ASP A 124 10.67 -6.27 -7.26
N PRO A 125 10.63 -5.50 -8.37
CA PRO A 125 9.47 -5.46 -9.25
C PRO A 125 9.26 -6.75 -10.05
N GLU A 126 10.27 -7.61 -10.20
CA GLU A 126 10.12 -8.89 -10.93
C GLU A 126 9.45 -9.95 -10.06
N GLN A 127 9.75 -9.94 -8.77
CA GLN A 127 9.23 -10.93 -7.82
C GLN A 127 8.03 -10.42 -7.01
N GLY A 128 7.77 -9.11 -7.00
CA GLY A 128 6.68 -8.52 -6.23
C GLY A 128 6.92 -8.59 -4.71
N VAL A 129 8.17 -8.58 -4.26
CA VAL A 129 8.54 -8.73 -2.84
C VAL A 129 9.60 -7.74 -2.40
N GLY A 130 9.63 -7.47 -1.10
CA GLY A 130 10.73 -6.75 -0.46
C GLY A 130 12.00 -7.61 -0.36
N ARG A 131 13.16 -6.95 -0.49
CA ARG A 131 14.49 -7.51 -0.27
C ARG A 131 15.25 -6.68 0.73
N ASP A 132 15.99 -7.34 1.61
CA ASP A 132 16.75 -6.69 2.65
C ASP A 132 17.71 -5.64 2.10
N LEU A 133 17.63 -4.44 2.67
CA LEU A 133 18.55 -3.36 2.39
C LEU A 133 19.88 -3.65 3.11
N VAL A 134 20.93 -3.91 2.33
CA VAL A 134 22.28 -4.07 2.86
C VAL A 134 23.00 -2.72 2.85
N ILE A 135 23.32 -2.20 4.04
CA ILE A 135 24.16 -1.01 4.22
C ILE A 135 25.50 -1.47 4.81
N ASP A 136 26.58 -1.30 4.05
CA ASP A 136 27.91 -1.65 4.51
C ASP A 136 28.37 -0.71 5.64
N ALA A 137 29.24 -1.20 6.53
CA ALA A 137 29.74 -0.41 7.67
C ALA A 137 30.42 0.91 7.26
N GLY A 138 31.05 0.96 6.08
CA GLY A 138 31.62 2.20 5.54
C GLY A 138 30.55 3.22 5.15
N ASP A 139 29.49 2.78 4.47
CA ASP A 139 28.39 3.67 4.05
C ASP A 139 27.60 4.15 5.28
N ALA A 140 27.42 3.29 6.29
CA ALA A 140 26.84 3.69 7.58
C ALA A 140 27.70 4.74 8.31
N ALA A 141 29.03 4.60 8.28
CA ALA A 141 29.94 5.60 8.86
C ALA A 141 29.88 6.95 8.11
N ASP A 142 29.59 6.92 6.81
CA ASP A 142 29.35 8.11 5.98
C ASP A 142 27.93 8.70 6.17
N GLY A 143 27.14 8.14 7.09
CA GLY A 143 25.82 8.65 7.46
C GLY A 143 24.65 8.12 6.62
N VAL A 144 24.88 7.12 5.76
CA VAL A 144 23.80 6.42 5.05
C VAL A 144 22.99 5.60 6.05
N LYS A 145 21.68 5.86 6.08
CA LYS A 145 20.76 5.18 6.98
C LYS A 145 19.35 5.13 6.40
N SER A 146 18.51 4.29 7.00
CA SER A 146 17.07 4.26 6.76
C SER A 146 16.37 4.51 8.09
N THR A 147 15.47 5.49 8.13
CA THR A 147 14.67 5.76 9.32
C THR A 147 13.35 4.98 9.25
N PRO A 148 13.02 4.14 10.26
CA PRO A 148 11.74 3.44 10.28
C PRO A 148 10.57 4.42 10.45
N MET A 149 9.36 3.95 10.12
CA MET A 149 8.15 4.74 10.30
C MET A 149 7.96 5.19 11.75
N SER A 150 7.48 6.41 11.93
CA SER A 150 7.09 6.93 13.23
C SER A 150 5.82 6.27 13.76
N GLN A 151 5.60 6.31 15.09
CA GLN A 151 4.38 5.77 15.70
C GLN A 151 3.10 6.44 15.17
N THR A 152 3.16 7.73 14.81
CA THR A 152 2.03 8.44 14.21
C THR A 152 1.70 7.90 12.82
N GLU A 153 2.71 7.62 12.00
CA GLU A 153 2.52 7.02 10.67
C GLU A 153 2.00 5.58 10.77
N VAL A 154 2.51 4.81 11.73
CA VAL A 154 2.02 3.46 12.04
C VAL A 154 0.55 3.48 12.47
N ALA A 155 0.18 4.35 13.41
CA ALA A 155 -1.20 4.49 13.86
C ALA A 155 -2.13 4.92 12.71
N ARG A 156 -1.66 5.82 11.83
CA ARG A 156 -2.39 6.24 10.64
C ARG A 156 -2.58 5.09 9.66
N LEU A 157 -1.53 4.33 9.36
CA LEU A 157 -1.62 3.15 8.50
C LEU A 157 -2.65 2.16 9.03
N ARG A 158 -2.56 1.80 10.31
CA ARG A 158 -3.50 0.87 10.96
C ARG A 158 -4.95 1.35 10.82
N SER A 159 -5.20 2.64 11.06
CA SER A 159 -6.54 3.22 10.89
C SER A 159 -7.04 3.16 9.45
N LEU A 160 -6.15 3.36 8.46
CA LEU A 160 -6.52 3.28 7.04
C LEU A 160 -6.87 1.85 6.63
N LEU A 161 -6.08 0.86 7.04
CA LEU A 161 -6.32 -0.54 6.69
C LEU A 161 -7.61 -1.05 7.32
N VAL A 162 -7.79 -0.88 8.63
CA VAL A 162 -9.01 -1.34 9.32
C VAL A 162 -10.26 -0.64 8.79
N GLY A 163 -10.22 0.68 8.61
CA GLY A 163 -11.36 1.42 8.06
C GLY A 163 -11.64 1.09 6.60
N GLY A 164 -10.59 0.87 5.80
CA GLY A 164 -10.72 0.50 4.39
C GLY A 164 -11.29 -0.89 4.18
N VAL A 165 -10.84 -1.89 4.95
CA VAL A 165 -11.42 -3.26 4.92
C VAL A 165 -12.91 -3.22 5.26
N ALA A 166 -13.29 -2.53 6.33
CA ALA A 166 -14.71 -2.37 6.70
C ALA A 166 -15.53 -1.70 5.58
N SER A 167 -14.96 -0.69 4.89
CA SER A 167 -15.63 -0.03 3.76
C SER A 167 -15.77 -0.96 2.55
N LEU A 168 -14.80 -1.84 2.30
CA LEU A 168 -14.85 -2.84 1.24
C LEU A 168 -15.90 -3.92 1.55
N GLU A 169 -15.98 -4.39 2.79
CA GLU A 169 -17.03 -5.33 3.24
C GLU A 169 -18.44 -4.76 3.05
N GLU A 170 -18.65 -3.49 3.43
CA GLU A 170 -19.91 -2.79 3.20
C GLU A 170 -20.21 -2.65 1.70
N TRP A 171 -19.20 -2.27 0.90
CA TRP A 171 -19.33 -2.15 -0.54
C TRP A 171 -19.77 -3.47 -1.21
N LEU A 172 -19.16 -4.59 -0.81
CA LEU A 172 -19.55 -5.92 -1.28
C LEU A 172 -20.99 -6.28 -0.86
N SER A 173 -21.42 -5.82 0.32
CA SER A 173 -22.77 -6.05 0.82
C SER A 173 -23.84 -5.24 0.06
N VAL A 174 -23.52 -4.02 -0.38
CA VAL A 174 -24.48 -3.11 -1.05
C VAL A 174 -24.70 -3.44 -2.52
N GLY A 175 -23.68 -3.90 -3.24
CA GLY A 175 -23.82 -4.23 -4.66
C GLY A 175 -24.58 -5.52 -4.96
N MET A 176 -25.02 -6.22 -3.91
CA MET A 176 -25.91 -7.36 -4.00
C MET A 176 -27.33 -6.91 -3.64
N ASP A 177 -28.20 -6.76 -4.64
CA ASP A 177 -29.60 -6.36 -4.46
C ASP A 177 -30.29 -7.18 -3.35
N GLY A 178 -30.56 -6.55 -2.20
CA GLY A 178 -31.67 -6.85 -1.28
C GLY A 178 -31.72 -8.18 -0.52
N GLU A 179 -30.93 -9.20 -0.82
CA GLU A 179 -31.00 -10.50 -0.14
C GLU A 179 -29.72 -10.89 0.63
N GLU A 180 -29.81 -10.68 1.95
CA GLU A 180 -29.05 -11.25 3.07
C GLU A 180 -27.51 -11.22 3.01
N ILE A 181 -26.91 -10.61 4.04
CA ILE A 181 -25.48 -10.52 4.38
C ILE A 181 -24.72 -11.87 4.27
N GLY A 182 -25.40 -13.01 4.34
CA GLY A 182 -24.83 -14.34 4.05
C GLY A 182 -24.50 -14.62 2.57
N ASN A 183 -24.68 -13.66 1.67
CA ASN A 183 -24.38 -13.80 0.25
C ASN A 183 -22.93 -13.41 -0.10
N VAL A 184 -22.27 -12.54 0.68
CA VAL A 184 -20.88 -12.11 0.41
C VAL A 184 -19.90 -13.27 0.59
N GLU A 185 -19.87 -13.92 1.76
CA GLU A 185 -19.06 -15.13 1.99
C GLU A 185 -19.38 -16.23 0.97
N ARG A 186 -20.66 -16.44 0.63
CA ARG A 186 -21.04 -17.46 -0.37
C ARG A 186 -20.59 -17.08 -1.78
N MET A 187 -20.62 -15.80 -2.15
CA MET A 187 -20.15 -15.31 -3.44
C MET A 187 -18.63 -15.42 -3.52
N LEU A 188 -17.92 -14.91 -2.52
CA LEU A 188 -16.46 -15.04 -2.41
C LEU A 188 -16.08 -16.53 -2.42
N GLY A 189 -16.79 -17.38 -1.68
CA GLY A 189 -16.60 -18.83 -1.67
C GLY A 189 -16.86 -19.48 -3.03
N ARG A 190 -17.88 -19.03 -3.79
CA ARG A 190 -18.13 -19.50 -5.17
C ARG A 190 -17.03 -19.06 -6.15
N LEU A 191 -16.42 -17.91 -5.91
CA LEU A 191 -15.31 -17.38 -6.70
C LEU A 191 -13.95 -17.92 -6.22
N GLY A 192 -13.91 -18.65 -5.11
CA GLY A 192 -12.67 -19.11 -4.47
C GLY A 192 -11.90 -18.03 -3.72
N LEU A 193 -12.45 -16.82 -3.61
CA LEU A 193 -11.81 -15.62 -3.06
C LEU A 193 -11.95 -15.45 -1.55
N GLN A 194 -12.70 -16.32 -0.86
CA GLN A 194 -13.05 -16.09 0.55
C GLN A 194 -11.81 -16.01 1.44
N ASN A 195 -10.92 -17.00 1.35
CA ASN A 195 -9.71 -17.03 2.16
C ASN A 195 -8.80 -15.82 1.86
N GLU A 196 -8.66 -15.47 0.58
CA GLU A 196 -7.80 -14.36 0.15
C GLU A 196 -8.34 -13.02 0.64
N PHE A 197 -9.66 -12.84 0.66
CA PHE A 197 -10.29 -11.65 1.21
C PHE A 197 -10.17 -11.57 2.74
N ASP A 198 -10.34 -12.70 3.45
CA ASP A 198 -10.17 -12.78 4.90
C ASP A 198 -8.72 -12.53 5.35
N GLU A 199 -7.75 -12.83 4.47
CA GLU A 199 -6.32 -12.61 4.69
C GLU A 199 -5.82 -11.23 4.21
N VAL A 200 -6.72 -10.35 3.72
CA VAL A 200 -6.36 -8.99 3.28
C VAL A 200 -5.63 -8.23 4.38
N PHE A 201 -4.43 -7.75 4.06
CA PHE A 201 -3.51 -7.06 4.97
C PHE A 201 -3.07 -7.85 6.20
N SER A 202 -3.25 -9.18 6.22
CA SER A 202 -2.82 -10.02 7.35
C SER A 202 -1.34 -9.85 7.65
N GLY A 203 -0.47 -9.86 6.63
CA GLY A 203 0.96 -9.69 6.79
C GLY A 203 1.32 -8.34 7.41
N THR A 204 0.79 -7.25 6.85
CA THR A 204 1.02 -5.90 7.40
C THR A 204 0.49 -5.77 8.81
N LEU A 205 -0.74 -6.23 9.09
CA LEU A 205 -1.34 -6.11 10.42
C LEU A 205 -0.61 -6.96 11.47
N ASP A 206 -0.15 -8.15 11.11
CA ASP A 206 0.68 -9.00 11.98
C ASP A 206 2.01 -8.32 12.30
N TYR A 207 2.67 -7.73 11.31
CA TYR A 207 3.90 -6.96 11.53
C TYR A 207 3.67 -5.76 12.46
N LEU A 208 2.52 -5.09 12.34
CA LEU A 208 2.14 -3.98 13.23
C LEU A 208 1.73 -4.43 14.65
N GLY A 209 1.89 -5.71 14.98
CA GLY A 209 1.60 -6.28 16.31
C GLY A 209 0.22 -6.94 16.43
N GLY A 210 -0.46 -7.22 15.31
CA GLY A 210 -1.79 -7.81 15.25
C GLY A 210 -2.87 -6.96 15.97
N PHE A 211 -4.10 -7.46 16.05
CA PHE A 211 -5.18 -6.85 16.84
C PHE A 211 -4.91 -6.86 18.37
N GLY A 212 -3.76 -7.38 18.82
CA GLY A 212 -3.30 -7.37 20.20
C GLY A 212 -2.71 -6.03 20.59
N GLY A 213 -3.30 -5.40 21.60
CA GLY A 213 -2.94 -4.06 22.05
C GLY A 213 -1.47 -3.89 22.43
N TYR A 214 -0.98 -2.67 22.21
CA TYR A 214 0.25 -2.17 22.81
C TYR A 214 0.23 -2.44 24.32
N VAL A 215 1.02 -3.40 24.78
CA VAL A 215 1.44 -3.44 26.18
C VAL A 215 2.42 -2.29 26.34
N VAL A 216 1.90 -1.16 26.83
CA VAL A 216 2.75 -0.12 27.41
C VAL A 216 3.35 -0.75 28.65
N GLU A 217 4.62 -1.17 28.57
CA GLU A 217 5.41 -1.45 29.76
C GLU A 217 5.49 -0.14 30.56
N PRO A 218 4.94 -0.09 31.79
CA PRO A 218 5.09 1.09 32.60
C PRO A 218 6.58 1.25 32.92
N LEU A 219 7.13 2.41 32.59
CA LEU A 219 8.44 2.83 33.06
C LEU A 219 8.41 2.78 34.59
N SER A 220 8.97 1.71 35.15
CA SER A 220 9.23 1.62 36.57
C SER A 220 10.24 2.71 36.92
N GLU A 221 9.78 3.61 37.77
CA GLU A 221 10.48 4.73 38.39
C GLU A 221 11.91 4.35 38.78
N LEU A 222 12.88 5.06 38.20
CA LEU A 222 14.23 5.15 38.74
C LEU A 222 14.23 6.27 39.78
N GLU A 223 14.09 5.89 41.05
CA GLU A 223 14.66 6.63 42.20
C GLU A 223 15.91 5.93 42.71
#